data_AF-A0A662W9D0-F1
#
_entry.id   AF-A0A662W9D0-F1
#
_cell.length_a   1.000
_cell.length_b   1.000
_cell.length_c   1.000
_cell.angle_alpha   90.00
_cell.angle_beta   90.00
_cell.angle_gamma   90.00
#
_symmetry.space_group_name_H-M   'P 1'
#
loop_
_entity.id
_entity.type
_entity.pdbx_description
1 polymer ?
#
loop_
_entity_poly.entity_id
_entity_poly.type
_entity_poly.pdbx_seq_one_letter_code
_entity_poly.pdbx_strand_id
1 'polypeptide(L)' 'MARDYMRRARRCLMDAENAFNDSDYPMTVRSQECVEMSLKAVLRAFGIDIRKSTTSAML' A
#
# COMPACT_ATOMS: atom_id res chain seq x y z
N MET A 1 -12.19 7.15 -5.53
CA MET A 1 -11.65 6.70 -4.21
C MET A 1 -11.17 5.25 -4.26
N ALA A 2 -12.00 4.22 -4.04
CA ALA A 2 -11.52 2.82 -3.96
C ALA A 2 -10.78 2.36 -5.24
N ARG A 3 -11.33 2.67 -6.42
CA ARG A 3 -10.69 2.37 -7.72
C ARG A 3 -9.34 3.06 -7.90
N ASP A 4 -9.17 4.27 -7.35
CA ASP A 4 -7.91 5.02 -7.43
C ASP A 4 -6.86 4.43 -6.49
N TYR A 5 -7.25 4.00 -5.29
CA TYR A 5 -6.36 3.26 -4.40
C TYR A 5 -5.92 1.93 -5.02
N MET A 6 -6.82 1.18 -5.66
CA MET A 6 -6.47 -0.06 -6.38
C MET A 6 -5.49 0.18 -7.53
N ARG A 7 -5.67 1.26 -8.30
CA ARG A 7 -4.73 1.63 -9.37
C ARG A 7 -3.34 1.97 -8.82
N ARG A 8 -3.28 2.68 -7.68
CA ARG A 8 -2.02 3.03 -7.01
C ARG A 8 -1.33 1.81 -6.41
N ALA A 9 -2.08 0.92 -5.77
CA ALA A 9 -1.59 -0.36 -5.28
C ALA A 9 -0.97 -1.18 -6.42
N ARG A 10 -1.67 -1.32 -7.55
CA ARG A 10 -1.13 -2.06 -8.71
C ARG A 10 0.19 -1.48 -9.23
N ARG A 11 0.32 -0.14 -9.31
CA ARG A 11 1.59 0.50 -9.69
C ARG A 11 2.70 0.21 -8.68
N CYS A 12 2.41 0.35 -7.39
CA CYS A 12 3.39 0.11 -6.34
C CYS A 12 3.86 -1.36 -6.32
N LEU A 13 2.98 -2.32 -6.63
CA LEU A 13 3.36 -3.73 -6.80
C LEU A 13 4.34 -3.92 -7.97
N MET A 14 4.04 -3.33 -9.13
CA MET A 14 4.93 -3.38 -10.30
C MET A 14 6.30 -2.76 -10.00
N ASP A 15 6.33 -1.63 -9.30
CA ASP A 15 7.57 -0.96 -8.92
C ASP A 15 8.42 -1.83 -7.96
N ALA A 16 7.76 -2.54 -7.04
CA ALA A 16 8.42 -3.47 -6.12
C ALA A 16 8.98 -4.72 -6.81
N GLU A 17 8.24 -5.28 -7.79
CA GLU A 17 8.71 -6.41 -8.60
C GLU A 17 9.94 -6.02 -9.42
N ASN A 18 9.93 -4.83 -10.02
CA ASN A 18 11.09 -4.31 -10.76
C ASN A 18 12.30 -4.10 -9.84
N ALA A 19 12.11 -3.47 -8.68
CA ALA A 19 13.18 -3.26 -7.70
C ALA A 19 13.78 -4.59 -7.20
N PHE A 20 12.96 -5.62 -7.03
CA PHE A 20 13.43 -6.94 -6.63
C PHE A 20 14.31 -7.58 -7.71
N ASN A 21 13.88 -7.49 -8.97
CA ASN A 21 14.65 -8.00 -10.11
C ASN A 21 15.99 -7.27 -10.29
N ASP A 22 16.01 -5.97 -10.00
CA ASP A 22 17.23 -5.14 -10.03
C ASP A 22 18.13 -5.33 -8.80
N SER A 23 17.77 -6.23 -7.86
CA SER A 23 18.43 -6.44 -6.57
C SER A 23 18.48 -5.18 -5.68
N ASP A 24 17.59 -4.21 -5.93
CA ASP A 24 17.34 -3.06 -5.06
C ASP A 24 16.36 -3.48 -3.95
N TYR A 25 16.88 -4.24 -3.01
CA TYR A 25 16.13 -4.75 -1.86
C TYR A 25 15.53 -3.62 -0.98
N PRO A 26 16.22 -2.50 -0.72
CA PRO A 26 15.61 -1.36 -0.02
C PRO A 26 14.33 -0.85 -0.69
N MET A 27 14.34 -0.67 -2.01
CA MET A 27 13.14 -0.25 -2.75
C MET A 27 12.07 -1.34 -2.81
N THR A 28 12.46 -2.62 -2.81
CA THR A 28 11.53 -3.75 -2.72
C THR A 28 10.74 -3.74 -1.40
N VAL A 29 11.39 -3.45 -0.27
CA VAL A 29 10.75 -3.43 1.07
C VAL A 29 9.72 -2.30 1.21
N ARG A 30 9.86 -1.21 0.44
CA ARG A 30 8.87 -0.12 0.40
C ARG A 30 7.49 -0.53 -0.14
N SER A 31 7.37 -1.74 -0.68
CA SER A 31 6.09 -2.37 -1.04
C SER A 31 5.12 -2.53 0.15
N GLN A 32 5.56 -2.34 1.39
CA GLN A 32 4.66 -2.23 2.55
C GLN A 32 3.55 -1.18 2.35
N GLU A 33 3.87 -0.04 1.74
CA GLU A 33 2.88 1.00 1.42
C GLU A 33 1.82 0.51 0.41
N CYS A 34 2.17 -0.44 -0.47
CA CYS A 34 1.24 -1.10 -1.39
C CYS A 34 0.19 -1.91 -0.63
N VAL A 35 0.64 -2.71 0.35
CA VAL A 35 -0.24 -3.55 1.17
C VAL A 35 -1.22 -2.68 1.95
N GLU A 36 -0.73 -1.60 2.57
CA GLU A 36 -1.57 -0.65 3.31
C GLU A 36 -2.60 0.04 2.40
N MET A 37 -2.20 0.48 1.20
CA MET A 37 -3.12 1.09 0.23
C MET A 37 -4.15 0.10 -0.33
N SER A 38 -3.75 -1.15 -0.59
CA SER A 38 -4.64 -2.21 -1.06
C SER A 38 -5.72 -2.54 -0.04
N LEU A 39 -5.32 -2.69 1.23
CA LEU A 39 -6.23 -2.95 2.34
C LEU A 39 -7.22 -1.79 2.55
N LYS A 40 -6.74 -0.54 2.52
CA LYS A 40 -7.60 0.65 2.57
C LYS A 40 -8.59 0.72 1.40
N ALA A 41 -8.17 0.30 0.21
CA ALA A 41 -9.02 0.28 -0.98
C ALA A 41 -10.18 -0.70 -0.82
N VAL A 42 -9.88 -1.93 -0.38
CA VAL A 42 -10.88 -2.98 -0.12
C VAL A 42 -11.87 -2.52 0.93
N LEU A 43 -11.39 -2.04 2.08
CA LEU A 43 -12.26 -1.65 3.18
C LEU A 43 -13.20 -0.50 2.80
N ARG A 44 -12.70 0.50 2.05
CA ARG A 44 -13.55 1.56 1.49
C ARG A 44 -14.55 1.07 0.44
N ALA A 45 -14.21 0.04 -0.34
CA ALA A 45 -15.16 -0.54 -1.28
C ALA A 45 -16.37 -1.17 -0.56
N PHE A 46 -16.19 -1.63 0.68
CA PHE A 46 -17.25 -2.13 1.55
C PHE A 46 -17.87 -1.05 2.45
N GLY A 47 -17.56 0.23 2.23
CA GLY A 47 -18.08 1.34 3.05
C GLY A 47 -17.46 1.43 4.45
N ILE A 48 -16.38 0.69 4.71
CA ILE A 48 -15.64 0.71 5.98
C ILE A 48 -14.56 1.79 5.88
N ASP A 49 -14.81 2.94 6.50
CA ASP A 49 -13.78 3.97 6.64
C ASP A 49 -12.85 3.63 7.81
N ILE A 50 -11.63 3.20 7.49
CA ILE A 50 -10.55 3.13 8.48
C ILE A 50 -10.14 4.57 8.81
N ARG A 51 -10.77 5.16 9.82
CA ARG A 51 -10.18 6.31 10.50
C ARG A 51 -8.94 5.82 11.23
N LYS A 52 -7.84 6.56 11.08
CA LYS A 52 -6.57 6.26 11.75
C LYS A 52 -6.85 5.95 13.22
N SER A 53 -6.64 4.70 13.65
CA SER A 53 -6.32 4.49 15.06
C SER A 53 -4.97 5.17 15.26
N THR A 54 -4.94 6.13 16.17
CA THR A 54 -3.75 6.82 16.63
C THR A 54 -2.71 5.78 17.09
N THR A 55 -1.82 5.39 16.18
CA THR A 55 -0.60 4.64 16.48
C THR A 55 0.58 5.44 15.92
N SER A 56 0.62 6.71 16.29
CA SER A 56 1.83 7.56 16.26
C SER A 56 2.03 8.19 17.65
N ALA A 57 1.79 7.39 18.70
CA ALA A 57 2.11 7.72 20.09
C ALA A 57 3.04 6.67 20.72
N MET A 58 3.74 5.87 19.90
CA MET A 58 4.78 4.98 20.39
C MET A 58 5.80 4.74 19.28
N LEU A 59 6.66 5.73 19.08
CA LEU A 59 8.09 5.66 18.75
C LEU A 59 8.60 7.11 18.64
#